data_AF-A0A1T1GTE0-F1
#
_entry.id   AF-A0A1T1GTE0-F1
#
_cell.length_a   1.000
_cell.length_b   1.000
_cell.length_c   1.000
_cell.angle_alpha   90.00
_cell.angle_beta   90.00
_cell.angle_gamma   90.00
#
_symmetry.space_group_name_H-M   'P 1'
#
loop_
_entity.id
_entity.type
_entity.pdbx_description
1 polymer ?
#
loop_
_entity_poly.entity_id
_entity_poly.type
_entity_poly.pdbx_seq_one_letter_code
_entity_poly.pdbx_strand_id
1 'polypeptide(L)'
;MTELTSSELNPFQQDQNIQPQIQKADHPLSPEGRFGRLSYLAWLFIISMIYTCLLGISVALGLFAFFNSAERSIEALFNSFLGLSAIALIVVSIVAMFVAMICITIRRLHDLNKSGWLCLIFLIPLVGTIFSIYVMAAKGTEGENKYGIKRPTEQTEKVIGSLYLILMIVYLLVMIPLMFNMQSMMSNLEQAQLQEQAMMSEGEPEELTDEQLAAYLEQAESESEELAYADGESVGISENADSSAEDAAIAAAEASVE
;
A
#
# COMPACT_ATOMS: atom_id res chain seq x y z
N MET A 1 10.15 -38.99 73.97
CA MET A 1 10.11 -37.67 73.28
C MET A 1 11.24 -37.70 72.28
N THR A 2 10.92 -37.88 71.00
CA THR A 2 11.89 -37.82 69.90
C THR A 2 12.22 -36.36 69.64
N GLU A 3 13.48 -35.97 69.86
CA GLU A 3 13.97 -34.65 69.50
C GLU A 3 14.04 -34.55 67.97
N LEU A 4 13.17 -33.73 67.39
CA LEU A 4 13.23 -33.36 65.97
C LEU A 4 14.48 -32.48 65.79
N THR A 5 15.35 -32.88 64.87
CA THR A 5 16.57 -32.12 64.56
C THR A 5 16.18 -30.80 63.92
N SER A 6 16.90 -29.72 64.25
CA SER A 6 16.67 -28.35 63.75
C SER A 6 16.71 -28.20 62.21
N SER A 7 17.09 -29.25 61.48
CA SER A 7 17.10 -29.29 60.02
C SER A 7 15.71 -29.47 59.40
N GLU A 8 14.74 -30.00 60.15
CA GLU A 8 13.38 -30.28 59.66
C GLU A 8 12.40 -29.12 59.89
N LEU A 9 12.80 -28.10 60.66
CA LEU A 9 11.94 -26.97 61.04
C LEU A 9 12.11 -25.73 60.14
N ASN A 10 12.81 -25.85 59.00
CA ASN A 10 12.98 -24.75 58.07
C ASN A 10 11.94 -24.83 56.94
N PRO A 11 10.85 -24.02 56.96
CA PRO A 11 9.87 -23.97 55.88
C PRO A 11 10.44 -23.34 54.59
N PHE A 12 11.69 -22.85 54.62
CA PHE A 12 12.45 -22.34 53.49
C PHE A 12 13.62 -23.26 53.16
N GLN A 13 13.40 -24.56 53.01
CA GLN A 13 14.32 -25.39 52.23
C GLN A 13 14.37 -24.81 50.81
N GLN A 14 15.32 -23.89 50.60
CA GLN A 14 15.69 -23.45 49.27
C GLN A 14 16.11 -24.70 48.53
N ASP A 15 15.33 -25.07 47.51
CA ASP A 15 15.70 -26.10 46.54
C ASP A 15 17.08 -25.72 45.97
N GLN A 16 18.13 -26.35 46.52
CA GLN A 16 19.52 -26.06 46.16
C GLN A 16 19.88 -26.60 44.78
N ASN A 17 18.90 -27.02 43.97
CA ASN A 17 19.13 -27.60 42.65
C ASN A 17 18.90 -26.64 41.48
N ILE A 18 18.79 -25.33 41.73
CA ILE A 18 18.91 -24.34 40.65
C ILE A 18 20.40 -24.14 40.33
N GLN A 19 21.00 -25.12 39.64
CA GLN A 19 22.19 -24.81 38.87
C GLN A 19 21.79 -23.71 37.89
N PRO A 20 22.43 -22.52 37.90
CA PRO A 20 22.21 -21.55 36.85
C PRO A 20 22.72 -22.20 35.56
N GLN A 21 21.80 -22.78 34.79
CA GLN A 21 22.05 -23.22 33.43
C GLN A 21 22.66 -22.02 32.72
N ILE A 22 23.97 -22.05 32.47
CA ILE A 22 24.68 -20.94 31.83
C ILE A 22 24.10 -20.83 30.44
N GLN A 23 23.15 -19.91 30.28
CA GLN A 23 22.52 -19.60 29.03
C GLN A 23 23.63 -19.04 28.14
N LYS A 24 24.06 -19.83 27.15
CA LYS A 24 25.02 -19.42 26.11
C LYS A 24 24.60 -18.02 25.63
N ALA A 25 25.57 -17.13 25.46
CA ALA A 25 25.33 -15.77 24.97
C ALA A 25 24.45 -15.84 23.72
N ASP A 26 23.21 -15.35 23.86
CA ASP A 26 22.18 -15.48 22.84
C ASP A 26 22.19 -14.25 21.93
N HIS A 27 22.37 -14.48 20.63
CA HIS A 27 22.34 -13.42 19.63
C HIS A 27 21.02 -13.47 18.86
N PRO A 28 20.14 -12.46 18.94
CA PRO A 28 18.79 -12.51 18.37
C PRO A 28 18.69 -12.83 16.88
N LEU A 29 19.71 -12.44 16.10
CA LEU A 29 19.79 -12.68 14.66
C LEU A 29 20.52 -13.97 14.26
N SER A 30 20.97 -14.78 15.22
CA SER A 30 21.46 -16.12 14.93
C SER A 30 20.27 -17.09 14.78
N PRO A 31 20.35 -18.11 13.90
CA PRO A 31 19.30 -19.12 13.77
C PRO A 31 19.26 -20.12 14.95
N GLU A 32 20.23 -20.05 15.87
CA GLU A 32 20.31 -20.92 17.04
C GLU A 32 19.31 -20.50 18.13
N GLY A 33 18.78 -21.49 18.84
CA GLY A 33 17.88 -21.26 19.97
C GLY A 33 16.41 -21.07 19.58
N ARG A 34 15.66 -20.48 20.52
CA ARG A 34 14.19 -20.47 20.51
C ARG A 34 13.64 -19.07 20.80
N PHE A 35 12.58 -18.69 20.10
CA PHE A 35 11.81 -17.48 20.41
C PHE A 35 10.35 -17.77 20.75
N GLY A 36 9.92 -17.18 21.87
CA GLY A 36 8.51 -17.11 22.21
C GLY A 36 7.74 -16.17 21.27
N ARG A 37 6.41 -16.22 21.34
CA ARG A 37 5.50 -15.46 20.47
C ARG A 37 5.75 -13.94 20.52
N LEU A 38 5.88 -13.37 21.72
CA LEU A 38 6.10 -11.94 21.89
C LEU A 38 7.50 -11.50 21.46
N SER A 39 8.55 -12.26 21.79
CA SER A 39 9.90 -12.01 21.28
C SER A 39 9.94 -12.03 19.76
N TYR A 40 9.28 -13.02 19.14
CA TYR A 40 9.16 -13.10 17.68
C TYR A 40 8.52 -11.84 17.09
N LEU A 41 7.36 -11.43 17.62
CA LEU A 41 6.68 -10.20 17.17
C LEU A 41 7.51 -8.94 17.39
N ALA A 42 8.22 -8.84 18.51
CA ALA A 42 9.06 -7.68 18.81
C ALA A 42 10.22 -7.54 17.82
N TRP A 43 10.92 -8.63 17.54
CA TRP A 43 12.04 -8.62 16.59
C TRP A 43 11.59 -8.44 15.14
N LEU A 44 10.41 -8.97 14.77
CA LEU A 44 9.77 -8.65 13.48
C LEU A 44 9.53 -7.14 13.35
N PHE A 45 9.02 -6.50 14.40
CA PHE A 45 8.78 -5.06 14.41
C PHE A 45 10.07 -4.24 14.34
N ILE A 46 11.09 -4.60 15.12
CA ILE A 46 12.37 -3.87 15.11
C ILE A 46 12.99 -3.91 13.71
N ILE A 47 13.02 -5.07 13.07
CA ILE A 47 13.58 -5.20 11.72
C ILE A 47 12.73 -4.47 10.70
N SER A 48 11.39 -4.54 10.79
CA SER A 48 10.53 -3.83 9.86
C SER A 48 10.69 -2.30 10.01
N MET A 49 10.84 -1.80 11.23
CA MET A 49 11.14 -0.38 11.48
C MET A 49 12.49 0.05 10.90
N ILE A 50 13.56 -0.72 11.17
CA ILE A 50 14.88 -0.45 10.58
C ILE A 50 14.80 -0.44 9.05
N TYR A 51 14.13 -1.43 8.45
CA TYR A 51 13.94 -1.50 7.01
C TYR A 51 13.16 -0.29 6.48
N THR A 52 12.06 0.10 7.12
CA THR A 52 11.29 1.28 6.68
C THR A 52 12.08 2.58 6.77
N CYS A 53 12.93 2.73 7.79
CA CYS A 53 13.84 3.88 7.89
C CYS A 53 14.88 3.89 6.77
N LEU A 54 15.52 2.75 6.49
CA LEU A 54 16.49 2.62 5.40
C LEU A 54 15.85 2.87 4.03
N LEU A 55 14.65 2.34 3.81
CA LEU A 55 13.87 2.59 2.61
C LEU A 55 13.52 4.07 2.48
N GLY A 56 13.07 4.71 3.56
CA GLY A 56 12.77 6.15 3.58
C GLY A 56 14.00 7.01 3.25
N ILE A 57 15.15 6.69 3.83
CA ILE A 57 16.43 7.35 3.50
C ILE A 57 16.77 7.17 2.02
N SER A 58 16.67 5.94 1.52
CA SER A 58 16.95 5.66 0.11
C SER A 58 16.00 6.41 -0.83
N VAL A 59 14.71 6.43 -0.54
CA VAL A 59 13.72 7.17 -1.33
C VAL A 59 14.02 8.66 -1.29
N ALA A 60 14.36 9.21 -0.12
CA ALA A 60 14.75 10.62 0.00
C ALA A 60 16.00 10.95 -0.83
N LEU A 61 17.03 10.09 -0.83
CA LEU A 61 18.22 10.24 -1.66
C LEU A 61 17.88 10.16 -3.16
N GLY A 62 17.06 9.19 -3.56
CA GLY A 62 16.62 9.05 -4.95
C GLY A 62 15.84 10.26 -5.44
N LEU A 63 14.88 10.74 -4.64
CA LEU A 63 14.12 11.96 -4.95
C LEU A 63 15.03 13.18 -5.01
N PHE A 64 15.97 13.33 -4.07
CA PHE A 64 16.92 14.42 -4.09
C PHE A 64 17.79 14.39 -5.36
N ALA A 65 18.29 13.23 -5.77
CA ALA A 65 19.00 13.07 -7.04
C ALA A 65 18.13 13.46 -8.25
N PHE A 66 16.88 13.03 -8.26
CA PHE A 66 15.94 13.29 -9.35
C PHE A 66 15.67 14.79 -9.51
N PHE A 67 15.33 15.48 -8.42
CA PHE A 67 14.96 16.89 -8.45
C PHE A 67 16.14 17.83 -8.70
N ASN A 68 17.36 17.43 -8.32
CA ASN A 68 18.58 18.20 -8.60
C ASN A 68 19.18 17.89 -9.98
N SER A 69 18.70 16.87 -10.69
CA SER A 69 19.16 16.58 -12.05
C SER A 69 18.57 17.58 -13.04
N ALA A 70 19.39 18.05 -13.99
CA ALA A 70 18.93 18.93 -15.06
C ALA A 70 17.93 18.23 -16.00
N GLU A 71 18.15 16.95 -16.28
CA GLU A 71 17.34 16.17 -17.22
C GLU A 71 16.04 15.63 -16.60
N ARG A 72 15.97 15.50 -15.25
CA ARG A 72 14.82 14.95 -14.50
C ARG A 72 14.24 13.68 -15.12
N SER A 73 15.13 12.79 -15.56
CA SER A 73 14.79 11.50 -16.16
C SER A 73 15.16 10.36 -15.21
N ILE A 74 14.55 9.19 -15.41
CA ILE A 74 14.94 7.96 -14.70
C ILE A 74 16.38 7.58 -15.07
N GLU A 75 16.81 7.78 -16.31
CA GLU A 75 18.18 7.51 -16.75
C GLU A 75 19.21 8.34 -15.98
N ALA A 76 18.89 9.61 -15.69
CA ALA A 76 19.76 10.45 -14.88
C ALA A 76 19.94 9.91 -13.46
N LEU A 77 18.93 9.23 -12.88
CA LEU A 77 19.07 8.56 -11.59
C LEU A 77 20.07 7.40 -11.63
N PHE A 78 20.01 6.58 -12.69
CA PHE A 78 20.92 5.45 -12.85
C PHE A 78 22.37 5.87 -13.13
N ASN A 79 22.57 7.00 -13.81
CA ASN A 79 23.90 7.52 -14.11
C ASN A 79 24.49 8.39 -12.98
N SER A 80 23.67 8.84 -12.03
CA SER A 80 24.11 9.66 -10.92
C SER A 80 24.61 8.82 -9.75
N PHE A 81 25.74 9.22 -9.15
CA PHE A 81 26.29 8.57 -7.95
C PHE A 81 25.26 8.48 -6.82
N LEU A 82 24.53 9.57 -6.56
CA LEU A 82 23.52 9.60 -5.50
C LEU A 82 22.34 8.65 -5.79
N GLY A 83 21.88 8.59 -7.04
CA GLY A 83 20.81 7.68 -7.45
C GLY A 83 21.23 6.21 -7.36
N LEU A 84 22.45 5.87 -7.79
CA LEU A 84 23.02 4.54 -7.59
C LEU A 84 23.15 4.18 -6.10
N SER A 85 23.56 5.13 -5.25
CA SER A 85 23.66 4.89 -3.80
C SER A 85 22.30 4.58 -3.16
N ALA A 86 21.23 5.23 -3.62
CA ALA A 86 19.86 4.93 -3.20
C ALA A 86 19.49 3.49 -3.60
N ILE A 87 19.64 3.14 -4.88
CA ILE A 87 19.32 1.79 -5.36
C ILE A 87 20.12 0.73 -4.61
N ALA A 88 21.43 0.95 -4.40
CA ALA A 88 22.27 0.05 -3.64
C ALA A 88 21.79 -0.13 -2.20
N LEU A 89 21.40 0.96 -1.52
CA LEU A 89 20.82 0.90 -0.18
C LEU A 89 19.53 0.08 -0.14
N ILE A 90 18.63 0.22 -1.12
CA ILE A 90 17.42 -0.61 -1.23
C ILE A 90 17.79 -2.07 -1.32
N VAL A 91 18.67 -2.44 -2.26
CA VAL A 91 19.05 -3.84 -2.49
C VAL A 91 19.68 -4.45 -1.24
N VAL A 92 20.65 -3.77 -0.64
CA VAL A 92 21.32 -4.25 0.59
C VAL A 92 20.33 -4.38 1.74
N SER A 93 19.42 -3.41 1.90
CA SER A 93 18.41 -3.42 2.97
C SER A 93 17.42 -4.57 2.80
N ILE A 94 16.98 -4.85 1.57
CA ILE A 94 16.09 -5.99 1.28
C ILE A 94 16.79 -7.31 1.63
N VAL A 95 18.04 -7.49 1.19
CA VAL A 95 18.79 -8.73 1.48
C VAL A 95 19.00 -8.90 2.99
N ALA A 96 19.42 -7.85 3.68
CA ALA A 96 19.63 -7.89 5.13
C ALA A 96 18.33 -8.20 5.89
N MET A 97 17.22 -7.55 5.51
CA MET A 97 15.89 -7.82 6.07
C MET A 97 15.48 -9.28 5.83
N PHE A 98 15.65 -9.78 4.61
CA PHE A 98 15.25 -11.14 4.24
C PHE A 98 15.99 -12.19 5.07
N VAL A 99 17.32 -12.05 5.21
CA VAL A 99 18.13 -12.95 6.05
C VAL A 99 17.70 -12.89 7.51
N ALA A 100 17.49 -11.68 8.05
CA ALA A 100 17.09 -11.51 9.44
C ALA A 100 15.70 -12.12 9.72
N MET A 101 14.75 -11.95 8.81
CA MET A 101 13.41 -12.54 8.86
C MET A 101 13.46 -14.07 8.88
N ILE A 102 14.31 -14.67 8.04
CA ILE A 102 14.52 -16.12 8.03
C ILE A 102 15.07 -16.59 9.38
N CYS A 103 16.12 -15.96 9.90
CA CYS A 103 16.72 -16.34 11.19
C CYS A 103 15.69 -16.35 12.32
N ILE A 104 14.89 -15.28 12.44
CA ILE A 104 13.88 -15.14 13.50
C ILE A 104 12.74 -16.15 13.34
N THR A 105 12.34 -16.42 12.09
CA THR A 105 11.31 -17.44 11.78
C THR A 105 11.80 -18.84 12.12
N ILE A 106 13.06 -19.16 11.82
CA ILE A 106 13.69 -20.43 12.19
C ILE A 106 13.65 -20.61 13.72
N ARG A 107 14.07 -19.61 14.50
CA ARG A 107 14.00 -19.66 15.98
C ARG A 107 12.57 -19.85 16.50
N ARG A 108 11.59 -19.29 15.80
CA ARG A 108 10.18 -19.46 16.17
C ARG A 108 9.68 -20.86 15.84
N LEU A 109 10.07 -21.43 14.69
CA LEU A 109 9.80 -22.82 14.34
C LEU A 109 10.47 -23.80 15.32
N HIS A 110 11.68 -23.48 15.77
CA HIS A 110 12.38 -24.22 16.81
C HIS A 110 11.62 -24.20 18.14
N ASP A 111 10.98 -23.07 18.51
CA ASP A 111 10.11 -23.02 19.68
C ASP A 111 8.86 -23.90 19.55
N LEU A 112 8.41 -24.19 18.32
CA LEU A 112 7.35 -25.15 18.01
C LEU A 112 7.85 -26.60 17.86
N ASN A 113 9.15 -26.84 18.14
CA ASN A 113 9.84 -28.12 17.93
C ASN A 113 9.76 -28.63 16.48
N LYS A 114 9.67 -27.71 15.52
CA LYS A 114 9.62 -27.97 14.07
C LYS A 114 10.96 -27.62 13.41
N SER A 115 11.22 -28.16 12.22
CA SER A 115 12.44 -27.84 11.45
C SER A 115 12.40 -26.42 10.91
N GLY A 116 13.56 -25.74 10.92
CA GLY A 116 13.71 -24.40 10.34
C GLY A 116 13.37 -24.35 8.85
N TRP A 117 13.55 -25.45 8.12
CA TRP A 117 13.20 -25.61 6.70
C TRP A 117 11.73 -25.29 6.37
N LEU A 118 10.82 -25.36 7.34
CA LEU A 118 9.43 -24.94 7.12
C LEU A 118 9.30 -23.44 6.82
N CYS A 119 10.36 -22.63 7.00
CA CYS A 119 10.38 -21.24 6.55
C CYS A 119 10.19 -21.13 5.02
N LEU A 120 10.49 -22.16 4.23
CA LEU A 120 10.26 -22.16 2.78
C LEU A 120 8.77 -22.09 2.41
N ILE A 121 7.86 -22.47 3.32
CA ILE A 121 6.40 -22.36 3.10
C ILE A 121 5.98 -20.90 2.90
N PHE A 122 6.72 -19.94 3.47
CA PHE A 122 6.43 -18.51 3.30
C PHE A 122 6.65 -18.02 1.86
N LEU A 123 7.35 -18.77 0.99
CA LEU A 123 7.48 -18.42 -0.44
C LEU A 123 6.19 -18.67 -1.24
N ILE A 124 5.23 -19.42 -0.69
CA ILE A 124 3.94 -19.68 -1.33
C ILE A 124 2.93 -18.67 -0.78
N PRO A 125 2.44 -17.68 -1.54
CA PRO A 125 1.71 -16.54 -0.96
C PRO A 125 0.49 -16.93 -0.10
N LEU A 126 -0.39 -17.78 -0.63
CA LEU A 126 -1.63 -18.16 0.07
C LEU A 126 -1.36 -19.07 1.28
N VAL A 127 -0.57 -20.13 1.08
CA VAL A 127 -0.24 -21.10 2.14
C VAL A 127 0.65 -20.45 3.20
N GLY A 128 1.61 -19.63 2.78
CA GLY A 128 2.51 -18.85 3.64
C GLY A 128 1.75 -17.86 4.51
N THR A 129 0.68 -17.25 4.02
CA THR A 129 -0.15 -16.34 4.83
C THR A 129 -0.89 -17.07 5.94
N ILE A 130 -1.48 -18.24 5.65
CA ILE A 130 -2.13 -19.05 6.68
C ILE A 130 -1.09 -19.59 7.68
N PHE A 131 0.08 -19.99 7.18
CA PHE A 131 1.17 -20.50 8.00
C PHE A 131 1.77 -19.42 8.90
N SER A 132 1.85 -18.16 8.45
CA SER A 132 2.35 -17.05 9.26
C SER A 132 1.48 -16.81 10.49
N ILE A 133 0.15 -16.85 10.32
CA ILE A 133 -0.83 -16.74 11.41
C ILE A 133 -0.64 -17.90 12.40
N TYR A 134 -0.47 -19.13 11.90
CA TYR A 134 -0.17 -20.28 12.74
C TYR A 134 1.12 -20.09 13.55
N VAL A 135 2.22 -19.69 12.91
CA VAL A 135 3.52 -19.47 13.57
C VAL A 135 3.45 -18.36 14.63
N MET A 136 2.70 -17.29 14.37
CA MET A 136 2.45 -16.21 15.32
C MET A 136 1.60 -16.67 16.51
N ALA A 137 0.52 -17.42 16.26
CA ALA A 137 -0.48 -17.76 17.26
C ALA A 137 -0.16 -19.03 18.07
N ALA A 138 0.52 -20.03 17.51
CA ALA A 138 0.69 -21.34 18.12
C ALA A 138 1.46 -21.30 19.45
N LYS A 139 1.12 -22.17 20.41
CA LYS A 139 1.88 -22.30 21.66
C LYS A 139 3.20 -23.04 21.41
N GLY A 140 4.30 -22.47 21.90
CA GLY A 140 5.61 -23.13 21.92
C GLY A 140 5.65 -24.32 22.86
N THR A 141 6.67 -25.17 22.73
CA THR A 141 6.84 -26.34 23.60
C THR A 141 7.22 -25.93 25.02
N GLU A 142 6.60 -26.59 26.00
CA GLU A 142 6.94 -26.45 27.42
C GLU A 142 8.25 -27.20 27.72
N GLY A 143 9.05 -26.66 28.64
CA GLY A 143 10.35 -27.25 29.00
C GLY A 143 11.40 -27.20 27.88
N GLU A 144 12.38 -28.08 28.00
CA GLU A 144 13.46 -28.26 27.04
C GLU A 144 12.98 -29.01 25.78
N ASN A 145 13.47 -28.61 24.61
CA ASN A 145 13.23 -29.34 23.36
C ASN A 145 14.56 -29.56 22.61
N LYS A 146 14.53 -30.16 21.42
CA LYS A 146 15.73 -30.47 20.62
C LYS A 146 16.60 -29.26 20.22
N TYR A 147 16.09 -28.05 20.43
CA TYR A 147 16.77 -26.77 20.18
C TYR A 147 17.16 -26.04 21.48
N GLY A 148 17.07 -26.74 22.62
CA GLY A 148 17.48 -26.25 23.93
C GLY A 148 16.36 -25.63 24.75
N ILE A 149 16.76 -24.94 25.82
CA ILE A 149 15.87 -24.27 26.76
C ILE A 149 15.30 -23.00 26.13
N LYS A 150 14.03 -22.72 26.43
CA LYS A 150 13.37 -21.50 25.97
C LYS A 150 14.04 -20.27 26.58
N ARG A 151 14.44 -19.30 25.74
CA ARG A 151 14.89 -17.99 26.19
C ARG A 151 13.77 -17.26 26.96
N PRO A 152 14.03 -16.70 28.15
CA PRO A 152 13.07 -15.82 28.79
C PRO A 152 12.83 -14.60 27.92
N THR A 153 11.56 -14.25 27.71
CA THR A 153 11.20 -13.03 26.97
C THR A 153 11.38 -11.82 27.89
N GLU A 154 12.25 -10.90 27.49
CA GLU A 154 12.51 -9.64 28.19
C GLU A 154 11.27 -8.76 28.26
N GLN A 155 11.15 -7.92 29.29
CA GLN A 155 9.98 -7.04 29.45
C GLN A 155 9.82 -6.07 28.27
N THR A 156 10.92 -5.55 27.73
CA THR A 156 10.93 -4.68 26.54
C THR A 156 10.36 -5.40 25.32
N GLU A 157 10.77 -6.65 25.09
CA GLU A 157 10.25 -7.48 24.01
C GLU A 157 8.74 -7.74 24.17
N LYS A 158 8.24 -7.91 25.41
CA LYS A 158 6.79 -8.06 25.63
C LYS A 158 6.03 -6.79 25.24
N VAL A 159 6.53 -5.62 25.63
CA VAL A 159 5.90 -4.34 25.32
C VAL A 159 5.90 -4.09 23.81
N ILE A 160 7.07 -4.22 23.17
CA ILE A 160 7.22 -4.01 21.72
C ILE A 160 6.37 -5.00 20.93
N GLY A 161 6.41 -6.29 21.29
CA GLY A 161 5.63 -7.32 20.61
C GLY A 161 4.12 -7.11 20.76
N SER A 162 3.66 -6.65 21.93
CA SER A 162 2.24 -6.33 22.16
C SER A 162 1.81 -5.08 21.39
N LEU A 163 2.65 -4.03 21.39
CA LEU A 163 2.44 -2.83 20.61
C LEU A 163 2.31 -3.15 19.12
N TYR A 164 3.21 -3.98 18.59
CA TYR A 164 3.17 -4.38 17.20
C TYR A 164 1.88 -5.13 16.84
N LEU A 165 1.44 -6.04 17.71
CA LEU A 165 0.17 -6.75 17.51
C LEU A 165 -1.02 -5.79 17.45
N ILE A 166 -1.08 -4.81 18.36
CA ILE A 166 -2.14 -3.79 18.38
C ILE A 166 -2.10 -2.97 17.08
N LEU A 167 -0.92 -2.50 16.68
CA LEU A 167 -0.74 -1.72 15.46
C LEU A 167 -1.17 -2.51 14.22
N MET A 168 -0.90 -3.82 14.17
CA MET A 168 -1.32 -4.68 13.05
C MET A 168 -2.84 -4.80 12.99
N ILE A 169 -3.52 -4.91 14.13
CA ILE A 169 -4.99 -4.94 14.20
C ILE A 169 -5.57 -3.60 13.76
N VAL A 170 -5.04 -2.49 14.27
CA VAL A 170 -5.46 -1.14 13.87
C VAL A 170 -5.25 -0.91 12.38
N TYR A 171 -4.11 -1.34 11.83
CA TYR A 171 -3.83 -1.28 10.40
C TYR A 171 -4.89 -2.03 9.58
N LEU A 172 -5.25 -3.27 9.96
CA LEU A 172 -6.29 -4.03 9.28
C LEU A 172 -7.67 -3.35 9.38
N LEU A 173 -8.01 -2.81 10.55
CA LEU A 173 -9.28 -2.10 10.76
C LEU A 173 -9.40 -0.82 9.91
N VAL A 174 -8.30 -0.14 9.62
CA VAL A 174 -8.28 1.06 8.77
C VAL A 174 -8.22 0.71 7.28
N MET A 175 -7.35 -0.23 6.90
CA MET A 175 -7.08 -0.51 5.48
C MET A 175 -8.21 -1.27 4.79
N ILE A 176 -8.91 -2.18 5.49
CA ILE A 176 -10.00 -2.94 4.87
C ILE A 176 -11.13 -2.00 4.40
N PRO A 177 -11.70 -1.11 5.25
CA PRO A 177 -12.70 -0.14 4.79
C PRO A 177 -12.18 0.84 3.74
N LEU A 178 -10.93 1.31 3.87
CA LEU A 178 -10.32 2.20 2.89
C LEU A 178 -10.26 1.55 1.51
N MET A 179 -9.88 0.26 1.43
CA MET A 179 -9.87 -0.49 0.19
C MET A 179 -11.26 -0.60 -0.44
N PHE A 180 -12.30 -0.89 0.36
CA PHE A 180 -13.67 -0.95 -0.14
C PHE A 180 -14.17 0.43 -0.65
N ASN A 181 -13.82 1.51 0.04
CA ASN A 181 -14.16 2.86 -0.38
C ASN A 181 -13.45 3.24 -1.70
N MET A 182 -12.17 2.92 -1.84
CA MET A 182 -11.40 3.17 -3.06
C MET A 182 -11.94 2.36 -4.24
N GLN A 183 -12.36 1.12 -4.03
CA GLN A 183 -12.97 0.30 -5.08
C GLN A 183 -14.29 0.92 -5.58
N SER A 184 -15.12 1.40 -4.66
CA SER A 184 -16.36 2.10 -4.98
C SER A 184 -16.11 3.40 -5.75
N MET A 185 -15.12 4.19 -5.33
CA MET A 185 -14.73 5.41 -6.05
C MET A 185 -14.25 5.09 -7.48
N MET A 186 -13.41 4.07 -7.63
CA MET A 186 -12.89 3.67 -8.95
C MET A 186 -14.01 3.20 -9.89
N SER A 187 -14.97 2.41 -9.40
CA SER A 187 -16.12 1.99 -10.22
C SER A 187 -17.01 3.16 -10.64
N ASN A 188 -17.18 4.16 -9.77
CA ASN A 188 -17.98 5.35 -10.09
C ASN A 188 -17.28 6.22 -11.15
N LEU A 189 -15.95 6.36 -11.06
CA LEU A 189 -15.15 7.08 -12.04
C LEU A 189 -15.19 6.40 -13.41
N GLU A 190 -15.08 5.07 -13.46
CA GLU A 190 -15.19 4.30 -14.69
C GLU A 190 -16.57 4.49 -15.35
N GLN A 191 -17.65 4.44 -14.57
CA GLN A 191 -19.00 4.70 -15.08
C GLN A 191 -19.17 6.13 -15.60
N ALA A 192 -18.61 7.13 -14.92
CA ALA A 192 -18.64 8.51 -15.38
C ALA A 192 -17.90 8.69 -16.71
N GLN A 193 -16.74 8.05 -16.88
CA GLN A 193 -15.98 8.07 -18.14
C GLN A 193 -16.75 7.41 -19.29
N LEU A 194 -17.40 6.27 -19.03
CA LEU A 194 -18.21 5.59 -20.04
C LEU A 194 -19.44 6.42 -20.45
N GLN A 195 -20.06 7.12 -19.50
CA GLN A 195 -21.18 8.01 -19.80
C GLN A 195 -20.74 9.23 -20.61
N GLU A 196 -19.58 9.81 -20.31
CA GLU A 196 -19.00 10.90 -21.11
C GLU A 196 -18.67 10.43 -22.54
N GLN A 197 -18.11 9.22 -22.70
CA GLN A 197 -17.87 8.62 -24.02
C GLN A 197 -19.17 8.33 -24.79
N ALA A 198 -20.22 7.85 -24.12
CA ALA A 198 -21.52 7.62 -24.75
C ALA A 198 -22.17 8.92 -25.22
N MET A 199 -22.10 9.98 -24.42
CA MET A 199 -22.59 11.32 -24.78
C MET A 199 -21.81 11.92 -25.97
N MET A 200 -20.49 11.69 -26.02
CA MET A 200 -19.64 12.10 -27.15
C MET A 200 -19.92 11.30 -28.43
N SER A 201 -20.38 10.04 -28.29
CA SER A 201 -20.73 9.17 -29.43
C SER A 201 -22.14 9.42 -29.96
N GLU A 202 -23.11 9.81 -29.13
CA GLU A 202 -24.49 10.14 -29.56
C GLU A 202 -24.58 11.50 -30.28
N GLY A 203 -23.56 12.35 -30.17
CA GLY A 203 -23.47 13.64 -30.87
C GLY A 203 -22.83 13.58 -32.27
N GLU A 204 -22.34 12.42 -32.71
CA GLU A 204 -21.80 12.23 -34.05
C GLU A 204 -22.95 11.81 -34.98
N PRO A 205 -23.34 12.62 -35.98
CA PRO A 205 -24.47 12.29 -36.85
C PRO A 205 -24.16 10.97 -37.55
N GLU A 206 -25.03 9.98 -37.34
CA GLU A 206 -25.00 8.71 -38.06
C GLU A 206 -24.88 9.02 -39.56
N GLU A 207 -23.76 8.59 -40.18
CA GLU A 207 -23.42 8.92 -41.56
C GLU A 207 -24.56 8.45 -42.47
N LEU A 208 -25.39 9.40 -42.90
CA LEU A 208 -26.61 9.14 -43.64
C LEU A 208 -26.22 8.40 -44.92
N THR A 209 -26.76 7.20 -45.15
CA THR A 209 -26.47 6.46 -46.39
C THR A 209 -26.80 7.33 -47.60
N ASP A 210 -26.05 7.21 -48.71
CA ASP A 210 -26.22 8.05 -49.91
C ASP A 210 -27.69 8.15 -50.38
N GLU A 211 -28.47 7.06 -50.18
CA GLU A 211 -29.89 6.97 -50.50
C GLU A 211 -30.77 7.80 -49.55
N GLN A 212 -30.45 7.84 -48.26
CA GLN A 212 -31.15 8.66 -47.28
C GLN A 212 -30.79 10.15 -47.42
N LEU A 213 -29.55 10.46 -47.82
CA LEU A 213 -29.12 11.83 -48.11
C LEU A 213 -29.80 12.36 -49.36
N ALA A 214 -29.93 11.54 -50.40
CA ALA A 214 -30.68 11.89 -51.61
C ALA A 214 -32.16 12.16 -51.29
N ALA A 215 -32.81 11.32 -50.48
CA ALA A 215 -34.20 11.52 -50.08
C ALA A 215 -34.40 12.80 -49.25
N TYR A 216 -33.45 13.14 -48.37
CA TYR A 216 -33.51 14.37 -47.58
C TYR A 216 -33.33 15.63 -48.43
N LEU A 217 -32.43 15.58 -49.42
CA LEU A 217 -32.20 16.68 -50.34
C LEU A 217 -33.38 16.89 -51.30
N GLU A 218 -33.98 15.80 -51.81
CA GLU A 218 -35.19 15.89 -52.65
C GLU A 218 -36.38 16.48 -51.88
N GLN A 219 -36.53 16.11 -50.60
CA GLN A 219 -37.55 16.69 -49.74
C GLN A 219 -37.28 18.18 -49.44
N ALA A 220 -36.04 18.55 -49.16
CA ALA A 220 -35.65 19.95 -48.94
C ALA A 220 -35.80 20.81 -50.21
N GLU A 221 -35.54 20.25 -51.40
CA GLU A 221 -35.74 20.93 -52.67
C GLU A 221 -37.23 21.20 -52.93
N SER A 222 -38.10 20.23 -52.63
CA SER A 222 -39.56 20.39 -52.76
C SER A 222 -40.15 21.44 -51.81
N GLU A 223 -39.65 21.52 -50.57
CA GLU A 223 -40.07 22.56 -49.61
C GLU A 223 -39.56 23.95 -50.01
N SER A 224 -38.38 24.03 -50.63
CA SER A 224 -37.84 25.29 -51.13
C SER A 224 -38.58 25.84 -52.36
N GLU A 225 -39.08 24.96 -53.24
CA GLU A 225 -39.96 25.36 -54.36
C GLU A 225 -41.35 25.80 -53.89
N GLU A 226 -41.89 25.19 -52.84
CA GLU A 226 -43.16 25.59 -52.23
C GLU A 226 -43.06 26.99 -51.57
N LEU A 227 -41.93 27.29 -50.93
CA LEU A 227 -41.64 28.61 -50.35
C LEU A 227 -41.36 29.68 -51.40
N ALA A 228 -40.72 29.34 -52.53
CA ALA A 228 -40.48 30.27 -53.63
C ALA A 228 -41.77 30.69 -54.36
N TYR A 229 -42.82 29.86 -54.34
CA TYR A 229 -44.13 30.21 -54.90
C TYR A 229 -44.99 31.06 -53.94
N ALA A 230 -44.70 31.01 -52.63
CA ALA A 230 -45.44 31.74 -51.60
C ALA A 230 -45.04 33.23 -51.47
N ASP A 231 -43.86 33.64 -51.96
CA ASP A 231 -43.34 35.01 -51.81
C ASP A 231 -43.72 35.97 -52.95
N GLY A 232 -44.80 35.66 -53.68
CA GLY A 232 -45.30 36.41 -54.83
C GLY A 232 -46.28 37.56 -54.53
N GLU A 233 -46.49 37.98 -53.28
CA GLU A 233 -47.51 38.99 -52.95
C GLU A 233 -47.08 40.03 -51.89
N SER A 234 -46.40 41.06 -52.39
CA SER A 234 -46.45 42.50 -52.04
C SER A 234 -46.61 43.02 -50.59
N VAL A 235 -45.76 44.05 -50.31
CA VAL A 235 -45.96 45.28 -49.50
C VAL A 235 -45.44 45.28 -48.04
N GLY A 236 -44.52 46.22 -47.77
CA GLY A 236 -44.61 47.09 -46.59
C GLY A 236 -43.31 47.33 -45.81
N ILE A 237 -42.68 48.48 -46.04
CA ILE A 237 -41.56 49.03 -45.25
C ILE A 237 -41.99 49.29 -43.78
N SER A 238 -41.16 48.91 -42.81
CA SER A 238 -40.94 49.74 -41.62
C SER A 238 -39.54 49.55 -41.02
N GLU A 239 -38.77 50.63 -41.10
CA GLU A 239 -37.48 50.92 -40.48
C GLU A 239 -37.69 51.26 -38.98
N ASN A 240 -37.05 50.52 -38.06
CA ASN A 240 -36.58 51.01 -36.74
C ASN A 240 -35.98 49.90 -35.85
N ALA A 241 -35.05 50.33 -34.98
CA ALA A 241 -34.38 49.63 -33.86
C ALA A 241 -33.05 48.95 -34.24
N ASP A 242 -31.92 49.17 -33.57
CA ASP A 242 -31.59 49.97 -32.38
C ASP A 242 -30.06 50.11 -32.33
N SER A 243 -29.54 51.34 -32.31
CA SER A 243 -28.10 51.66 -32.28
C SER A 243 -27.48 51.51 -30.88
N SER A 244 -28.12 50.78 -29.97
CA SER A 244 -27.68 50.59 -28.59
C SER A 244 -26.70 49.42 -28.39
N ALA A 245 -26.53 48.54 -29.39
CA ALA A 245 -25.72 47.33 -29.24
C ALA A 245 -24.24 47.52 -29.63
N GLU A 246 -23.94 48.48 -30.51
CA GLU A 246 -22.59 48.66 -31.07
C GLU A 246 -21.67 49.44 -30.12
N ASP A 247 -22.20 50.43 -29.40
CA ASP A 247 -21.43 51.22 -28.43
C ASP A 247 -21.03 50.43 -27.17
N ALA A 248 -21.82 49.41 -26.80
CA ALA A 248 -21.49 48.52 -25.68
C ALA A 248 -20.35 47.53 -26.01
N ALA A 249 -20.21 47.15 -27.28
CA ALA A 249 -19.14 46.25 -27.73
C ALA A 249 -17.76 46.95 -27.75
N ILE A 250 -17.74 48.26 -28.03
CA ILE A 250 -16.49 49.03 -28.12
C ILE A 250 -15.91 49.33 -26.74
N ALA A 251 -16.74 49.62 -25.73
CA ALA A 251 -16.29 49.89 -24.36
C ALA A 251 -15.71 48.65 -23.65
N ALA A 252 -16.14 47.44 -24.03
CA ALA A 252 -15.62 46.20 -23.44
C ALA A 252 -14.24 45.80 -23.99
N ALA A 253 -13.89 46.23 -25.21
CA ALA A 253 -12.62 45.91 -25.84
C ALA A 253 -11.44 46.72 -25.24
N GLU A 254 -11.66 47.98 -24.85
CA GLU A 254 -10.60 48.86 -24.30
C GLU A 254 -10.17 48.50 -22.86
N ALA A 255 -10.95 47.71 -22.12
CA ALA A 255 -10.59 47.29 -20.75
C ALA A 255 -9.65 46.07 -20.69
N SER A 256 -9.23 45.52 -21.83
CA SER A 256 -8.43 44.28 -21.90
C SER A 256 -6.94 44.47 -22.23
N VAL A 257 -6.44 45.72 -22.24
CA VAL A 257 -5.05 46.05 -22.64
C VAL A 257 -4.24 46.80 -21.55
N GLU A 258 -4.60 46.71 -20.26
CA GLU A 258 -3.72 47.16 -19.16
C GLU A 258 -3.39 46.04 -18.16
#